data_AF-A0A269Z068-F1
#
_entry.id   AF-A0A269Z068-F1
#
_cell.length_a   1.000
_cell.length_b   1.000
_cell.length_c   1.000
_cell.angle_alpha   90.00
_cell.angle_beta   90.00
_cell.angle_gamma   90.00
#
_symmetry.space_group_name_H-M   'P 1'
#
loop_
_entity.id
_entity.type
_entity.pdbx_description
1 polymer ?
#
loop_
_entity_poly.entity_id
_entity_poly.type
_entity_poly.pdbx_seq_one_letter_code
_entity_poly.pdbx_strand_id
1 'polypeptide(L)'
;HYCEYPKLNHNIKALEAVWDYAYDKVGYLGTNIPIDHCYECGFDGDFKSTPHGYQCPQCGNDNPETVDVVKRTCGYLGNPV
;
A
#
# COMPACT_ATOMS: atom_id res chain seq x y z
N HIS A 1 10.89 13.18 -2.79
CA HIS A 1 9.53 13.20 -3.36
C HIS A 1 8.85 11.87 -3.09
N TYR A 2 7.52 11.85 -2.94
CA TYR A 2 6.74 10.62 -2.79
C TYR A 2 5.67 10.56 -3.88
N CYS A 3 5.49 9.39 -4.48
CA CYS A 3 4.44 9.13 -5.45
C CYS A 3 3.58 7.96 -4.98
N GLU A 4 2.26 8.14 -5.08
CA GLU A 4 1.25 7.15 -4.70
C GLU A 4 0.89 6.28 -5.92
N TYR A 5 0.81 4.97 -5.71
CA TYR A 5 0.46 4.01 -6.74
C TYR A 5 -0.58 3.01 -6.22
N PRO A 6 -1.50 2.55 -7.08
CA PRO A 6 -2.29 1.37 -6.76
C PRO A 6 -1.38 0.14 -6.68
N LYS A 7 -1.94 -1.04 -6.35
CA LYS A 7 -1.16 -2.29 -6.39
C LYS A 7 -0.73 -2.60 -7.83
N LEU A 8 0.56 -2.39 -8.13
CA LEU A 8 1.13 -2.50 -9.48
C LEU A 8 1.77 -3.86 -9.80
N ASN A 9 1.50 -4.91 -9.02
CA ASN A 9 2.05 -6.25 -9.25
C ASN A 9 1.75 -6.78 -10.67
N HIS A 10 0.63 -6.35 -11.27
CA HIS A 10 0.22 -6.72 -12.61
C HIS A 10 0.88 -5.87 -13.72
N ASN A 11 1.59 -4.78 -13.37
CA ASN A 11 2.21 -3.85 -14.31
C ASN A 11 3.51 -3.25 -13.75
N ILE A 12 4.49 -4.12 -13.51
CA ILE A 12 5.81 -3.73 -12.98
C ILE A 12 6.58 -2.80 -13.93
N LYS A 13 6.33 -2.87 -15.24
CA LYS A 13 6.97 -1.98 -16.24
C LYS A 13 6.56 -0.52 -16.08
N ALA A 14 5.31 -0.27 -15.69
CA ALA A 14 4.87 1.10 -15.41
C ALA A 14 5.58 1.68 -14.19
N LEU A 15 5.86 0.86 -13.18
CA LEU A 15 6.63 1.27 -12.01
C LEU A 15 8.09 1.58 -12.39
N GLU A 16 8.71 0.69 -13.15
CA GLU A 16 10.07 0.86 -13.68
C GLU A 16 10.21 2.16 -14.49
N ALA A 17 9.25 2.46 -15.37
CA ALA A 17 9.29 3.68 -16.17
C ALA A 17 9.32 4.97 -15.33
N VAL A 18 8.65 4.99 -14.17
CA VAL A 18 8.72 6.15 -13.26
C VAL A 18 10.06 6.21 -12.54
N TRP A 19 10.63 5.06 -12.18
CA TRP A 19 11.96 4.98 -11.58
C TRP A 19 13.05 5.45 -12.55
N ASP A 20 13.00 5.00 -13.81
CA ASP A 20 13.94 5.40 -14.86
C ASP A 20 13.93 6.92 -15.05
N TYR A 21 12.74 7.53 -15.12
CA TYR A 21 12.61 8.98 -15.20
C TYR A 21 13.18 9.69 -13.97
N ALA A 22 12.93 9.15 -12.77
CA ALA A 22 13.35 9.76 -11.53
C ALA A 22 14.85 9.67 -11.28
N TYR A 23 15.51 8.61 -11.73
CA TYR A 23 16.94 8.35 -11.49
C TYR A 23 17.84 9.54 -11.92
N ASP A 24 17.57 10.11 -13.09
CA ASP A 24 18.36 11.24 -13.62
C ASP A 24 17.90 12.62 -13.13
N LYS A 25 16.71 12.72 -12.53
CA LYS A 25 16.01 14.01 -12.33
C LYS A 25 15.71 14.33 -10.88
N VAL A 26 15.69 13.34 -9.99
CA VAL A 26 15.18 13.46 -8.64
C VAL A 26 16.17 12.83 -7.66
N GLY A 27 16.71 13.64 -6.72
CA GLY A 27 17.70 13.15 -5.76
C GLY A 27 17.18 12.11 -4.76
N TYR A 28 15.86 12.03 -4.56
CA TYR A 28 15.21 11.01 -3.72
C TYR A 28 13.74 10.84 -4.11
N LEU A 29 13.36 9.63 -4.51
CA LEU A 29 11.98 9.22 -4.79
C LEU A 29 11.58 8.05 -3.88
N GLY A 30 10.46 8.21 -3.16
CA GLY A 30 9.78 7.12 -2.46
C GLY A 30 8.54 6.67 -3.24
N THR A 31 8.40 5.35 -3.41
CA THR A 31 7.23 4.71 -4.00
C THR A 31 6.30 4.24 -2.89
N ASN A 32 5.05 4.69 -2.91
CA ASN A 32 4.03 4.28 -1.95
C ASN A 32 3.03 3.35 -2.65
N ILE A 33 2.95 2.11 -2.19
CA ILE A 33 2.04 1.06 -2.68
C ILE A 33 1.34 0.48 -1.45
N PRO A 34 0.03 0.19 -1.52
CA PRO A 34 -0.66 -0.51 -0.43
C PRO A 34 -0.10 -1.92 -0.24
N ILE A 35 0.27 -2.24 1.01
CA ILE A 35 0.89 -3.51 1.39
C ILE A 35 0.12 -4.18 2.54
N ASP A 36 -1.21 -4.03 2.53
CA ASP A 36 -2.06 -4.54 3.60
C ASP A 36 -2.19 -6.07 3.52
N HIS A 37 -2.19 -6.75 4.67
CA HIS A 37 -2.27 -8.20 4.80
C HIS A 37 -3.37 -8.65 5.76
N CYS A 38 -4.16 -9.65 5.37
CA CYS A 38 -5.16 -10.30 6.23
C CYS A 38 -4.67 -11.68 6.68
N TYR A 39 -4.46 -11.86 7.99
CA TYR A 39 -3.98 -13.13 8.53
C TYR A 39 -5.06 -14.24 8.56
N GLU A 40 -6.34 -13.89 8.42
CA GLU A 40 -7.43 -14.87 8.42
C GLU A 40 -7.63 -15.57 7.08
N CYS A 41 -7.53 -14.82 5.97
CA CYS A 41 -7.79 -15.35 4.63
C CYS A 41 -6.56 -15.30 3.70
N GLY A 42 -5.44 -14.73 4.15
CA GLY A 42 -4.21 -14.60 3.38
C GLY A 42 -4.28 -13.55 2.26
N PHE A 43 -5.25 -12.63 2.30
CA PHE A 43 -5.37 -11.57 1.30
C PHE A 43 -4.26 -10.54 1.46
N ASP A 44 -3.48 -10.35 0.39
CA ASP A 44 -2.55 -9.23 0.24
C ASP A 44 -3.16 -8.19 -0.71
N GLY A 45 -3.27 -6.93 -0.30
CA GLY A 45 -3.88 -5.93 -1.17
C GLY A 45 -4.08 -4.57 -0.54
N ASP A 46 -5.08 -3.87 -1.07
CA ASP A 46 -5.56 -2.62 -0.50
C ASP A 46 -6.87 -2.90 0.23
N PHE A 47 -6.91 -2.61 1.51
CA PHE A 47 -8.09 -2.80 2.32
C PHE A 47 -9.12 -1.71 2.06
N LYS A 48 -10.39 -2.04 2.21
CA LYS A 48 -11.48 -1.09 2.05
C LYS A 48 -11.51 -0.14 3.25
N SER A 49 -11.40 1.15 3.01
CA SER A 49 -11.65 2.17 4.03
C SER A 49 -13.12 2.20 4.44
N THR A 50 -13.36 2.24 5.74
CA THR A 50 -14.67 2.37 6.37
C THR A 50 -14.66 3.57 7.34
N PRO A 51 -15.82 4.07 7.81
CA PRO A 51 -15.87 5.11 8.83
C PRO A 51 -15.20 4.72 10.16
N HIS A 52 -14.97 3.42 10.40
CA HIS A 52 -14.44 2.88 11.64
C HIS A 52 -13.01 2.32 11.52
N GLY A 53 -12.38 2.41 10.35
CA GLY A 53 -11.05 1.84 10.10
C GLY A 53 -10.98 1.15 8.75
N TYR A 54 -10.36 -0.02 8.69
CA TYR A 54 -10.13 -0.78 7.46
C TYR A 54 -10.72 -2.18 7.54
N GLN A 55 -11.20 -2.67 6.40
CA GLN A 55 -11.81 -3.99 6.29
C GLN A 55 -11.22 -4.77 5.11
N CYS A 56 -10.90 -6.05 5.34
CA CYS A 56 -10.45 -6.97 4.31
C CYS A 56 -11.57 -7.13 3.26
N PRO A 57 -11.31 -6.84 1.97
CA PRO A 57 -12.32 -6.91 0.93
C PRO A 57 -12.71 -8.35 0.55
N GLN A 58 -11.91 -9.35 0.94
CA GLN A 58 -12.12 -10.76 0.59
C GLN A 58 -12.99 -11.50 1.62
N CYS A 59 -12.71 -11.37 2.91
CA CYS A 59 -13.44 -12.08 3.98
C CYS A 59 -14.23 -11.17 4.92
N GLY A 60 -14.07 -9.84 4.82
CA GLY A 60 -14.73 -8.88 5.70
C GLY A 60 -14.06 -8.69 7.06
N ASN A 61 -12.89 -9.29 7.30
CA ASN A 61 -12.15 -9.12 8.55
C ASN A 61 -11.73 -7.66 8.79
N ASP A 62 -12.09 -7.13 9.95
CA ASP A 62 -11.75 -5.80 10.46
C ASP A 62 -11.10 -5.84 11.85
N ASN A 63 -10.73 -7.04 12.35
CA ASN A 63 -10.09 -7.21 13.65
C ASN A 63 -8.62 -6.73 13.62
N PRO A 64 -8.25 -5.71 14.42
CA PRO A 64 -6.88 -5.17 14.45
C PRO A 64 -5.78 -6.17 14.79
N GLU A 65 -6.10 -7.26 15.49
CA GLU A 65 -5.11 -8.30 15.83
C GLU A 65 -4.82 -9.25 14.66
N THR A 66 -5.72 -9.33 13.67
CA THR A 66 -5.63 -10.26 12.54
C THR A 66 -5.60 -9.56 11.18
N VAL A 67 -5.44 -8.24 11.17
CA VAL A 67 -5.15 -7.43 9.97
C VAL A 67 -3.89 -6.59 10.19
N ASP A 68 -3.09 -6.45 9.14
CA ASP A 68 -1.98 -5.50 9.10
C ASP A 68 -2.21 -4.55 7.93
N VAL A 69 -2.66 -3.33 8.23
CA VAL A 69 -2.84 -2.28 7.23
C VAL A 69 -1.66 -1.34 7.36
N VAL A 70 -0.84 -1.20 6.33
CA VAL A 70 0.37 -0.38 6.39
C VAL A 70 0.37 0.60 5.23
N LYS A 71 0.31 1.89 5.58
CA LYS A 71 0.28 2.98 4.62
C LYS A 71 1.31 4.05 4.99
N ARG A 72 1.93 4.67 3.98
CA ARG A 72 2.85 5.80 4.17
C ARG A 72 2.12 7.10 3.88
N THR A 73 1.71 7.83 4.91
CA THR A 73 0.98 9.10 4.76
C THR A 73 1.88 10.33 4.88
N CYS A 74 2.84 10.33 5.80
CA CYS A 74 3.66 11.51 6.12
C CYS A 74 5.18 11.27 5.99
N GLY A 75 5.60 10.11 5.48
CA GLY A 75 7.01 9.78 5.22
C GLY A 75 7.51 8.50 5.90
N TYR A 76 6.87 8.07 6.98
CA TYR A 76 7.11 6.77 7.61
C TYR A 76 6.00 5.78 7.29
N LEU A 77 6.33 4.50 7.27
CA LEU A 77 5.33 3.44 7.26
C LEU A 77 4.65 3.44 8.64
N GLY A 78 3.34 3.59 8.65
CA GLY A 78 2.52 3.49 9.85
C GLY A 78 1.41 2.49 9.62
N ASN A 79 0.90 1.96 10.73
CA ASN A 79 -0.29 1.12 10.73
C ASN A 79 -1.46 2.00 11.22
N PRO A 80 -2.35 2.47 10.32
CA PRO A 80 -3.49 3.32 10.66
C PRO A 80 -4.74 2.50 11.02
N VAL A 81 -4.58 1.27 11.53
CA VAL A 81 -5.70 0.45 12.01
C VAL A 81 -6.31 1.07 13.26
#